data_AF-A0A357KY30-F1
#
_entry.id   AF-A0A357KY30-F1
#
_cell.length_a   1.000
_cell.length_b   1.000
_cell.length_c   1.000
_cell.angle_alpha   90.00
_cell.angle_beta   90.00
_cell.angle_gamma   90.00
#
_symmetry.space_group_name_H-M   'P 1'
#
loop_
_entity.id
_entity.type
_entity.pdbx_description
1 polymer ?
#
loop_
_entity_poly.entity_id
_entity_poly.type
_entity_poly.pdbx_seq_one_letter_code
_entity_poly.pdbx_strand_id
1 'polypeptide(L)'
;GRTCRAGAPARPSASGPAPPVFVALEATVRRHGLSIDPFEHLIDAFEQDQRITRYDTWDQLVDYCTRSADPVGRIVLALGGHADWSGRDADLARMSDATCTALQLTNFWQDVRRDLSERGRVYLPAQETSLDPDTLRAWADRPDDPAVRVAYIRALRPLVERTRALFAVGRPLPRALATDLSPVVWLFGAGGESVLTAVERIGCATLWTRPVLPKWRKAALVLTAILARRRWSAAP
;
A
#
# COMPACT_ATOMS: atom_id res chain seq x y z
N GLY A 1 -49.88 -19.20 -1.54
CA GLY A 1 -48.59 -18.54 -1.85
C GLY A 1 -47.48 -19.36 -1.24
N ARG A 2 -46.57 -19.90 -2.06
CA ARG A 2 -45.38 -20.62 -1.62
C ARG A 2 -44.23 -19.62 -1.54
N THR A 3 -43.74 -19.33 -0.33
CA THR A 3 -42.53 -18.55 -0.11
C THR A 3 -41.34 -19.50 -0.09
N CYS A 4 -40.54 -19.50 -1.16
CA CYS A 4 -39.23 -20.13 -1.17
C CYS A 4 -38.30 -19.30 -0.26
N ARG A 5 -37.92 -19.84 0.91
CA ARG A 5 -36.72 -19.38 1.63
C ARG A 5 -35.51 -19.95 0.91
N ALA A 6 -34.74 -19.10 0.23
CA ALA A 6 -33.42 -19.46 -0.24
C ALA A 6 -32.54 -19.79 0.98
N GLY A 7 -32.07 -21.04 1.05
CA GLY A 7 -31.09 -21.46 2.06
C GLY A 7 -29.74 -20.81 1.80
N ALA A 8 -29.06 -20.39 2.85
CA ALA A 8 -27.68 -19.94 2.77
C ALA A 8 -26.79 -21.07 2.20
N PRO A 9 -25.82 -20.77 1.32
CA PRO A 9 -24.95 -21.79 0.76
C PRO A 9 -24.10 -22.43 1.87
N ALA A 10 -24.02 -23.76 1.87
CA ALA A 10 -23.17 -24.52 2.77
C ALA A 10 -21.70 -24.12 2.57
N ARG A 11 -21.00 -23.80 3.66
CA ARG A 11 -19.54 -23.58 3.63
C ARG A 11 -18.85 -24.88 3.21
N PRO A 12 -17.93 -24.85 2.24
CA PRO A 12 -17.16 -26.04 1.89
C PRO A 12 -16.34 -26.46 3.11
N SER A 13 -16.59 -27.68 3.61
CA SER A 13 -15.76 -28.26 4.65
C SER A 13 -14.40 -28.59 4.04
N ALA A 14 -13.38 -27.79 4.33
CA ALA A 14 -12.01 -28.11 3.99
C ALA A 14 -11.62 -29.41 4.74
N SER A 15 -11.57 -30.53 4.02
CA SER A 15 -11.15 -31.82 4.58
C SER A 15 -9.63 -31.88 4.63
N GLY A 16 -9.06 -31.56 5.80
CA GLY A 16 -7.62 -31.63 6.09
C GLY A 16 -7.24 -30.73 7.26
N PRO A 17 -6.10 -30.95 7.93
CA PRO A 17 -5.60 -30.01 8.93
C PRO A 17 -5.39 -28.65 8.29
N ALA A 18 -5.86 -27.60 8.97
CA ALA A 18 -5.70 -26.23 8.50
C ALA A 18 -4.19 -25.94 8.29
N PRO A 19 -3.81 -25.28 7.20
CA PRO A 19 -2.42 -24.87 6.99
C PRO A 19 -1.89 -24.08 8.20
N PRO A 20 -0.60 -24.22 8.59
CA PRO A 20 -0.07 -23.61 9.82
C PRO A 20 -0.30 -22.10 9.95
N VAL A 21 -0.33 -21.39 8.83
CA VAL A 21 -0.63 -19.95 8.78
C VAL A 21 -2.04 -19.63 9.30
N PHE A 22 -3.04 -20.45 9.00
CA PHE A 22 -4.41 -20.25 9.45
C PHE A 22 -4.58 -20.58 10.94
N VAL A 23 -3.81 -21.56 11.44
CA VAL A 23 -3.78 -21.87 12.89
C VAL A 23 -3.21 -20.69 13.69
N ALA A 24 -2.08 -20.12 13.22
CA ALA A 24 -1.48 -18.93 13.85
C ALA A 24 -2.38 -17.70 13.72
N LEU A 25 -3.04 -17.53 12.57
CA LEU A 25 -3.98 -16.44 12.34
C LEU A 25 -5.19 -16.55 13.26
N GLU A 26 -5.79 -17.73 13.42
CA GLU A 26 -6.94 -17.93 14.31
C GLU A 26 -6.63 -17.52 15.75
N ALA A 27 -5.48 -17.96 16.28
CA ALA A 27 -5.02 -17.56 17.61
C ALA A 27 -4.86 -16.03 17.73
N THR A 28 -4.35 -15.39 16.68
CA THR A 28 -4.13 -13.93 16.64
C THR A 28 -5.46 -13.17 16.56
N VAL A 29 -6.37 -13.59 15.67
CA VAL A 29 -7.71 -13.03 15.52
C VAL A 29 -8.46 -13.07 16.85
N ARG A 30 -8.45 -14.22 17.53
CA ARG A 30 -9.09 -14.38 18.83
C ARG A 30 -8.47 -13.51 19.92
N ARG A 31 -7.13 -13.41 19.96
CA ARG A 31 -6.41 -12.64 20.97
C ARG A 31 -6.66 -11.13 20.84
N HIS A 32 -6.74 -10.62 19.62
CA HIS A 32 -6.84 -9.18 19.34
C HIS A 32 -8.25 -8.74 18.92
N GLY A 33 -9.23 -9.64 18.84
CA GLY A 33 -10.60 -9.33 18.44
C GLY A 33 -10.68 -8.77 17.01
N LEU A 34 -9.85 -9.27 16.09
CA LEU A 34 -9.79 -8.74 14.72
C LEU A 34 -11.11 -9.02 13.98
N SER A 35 -11.70 -8.00 13.37
CA SER A 35 -12.85 -8.19 12.48
C SER A 35 -12.43 -8.87 11.18
N ILE A 36 -13.39 -9.51 10.51
CA ILE A 36 -13.14 -10.20 9.24
C ILE A 36 -12.99 -9.21 8.07
N ASP A 37 -13.63 -8.04 8.14
CA ASP A 37 -13.75 -7.09 7.03
C ASP A 37 -12.41 -6.71 6.38
N PRO A 38 -11.32 -6.38 7.12
CA PRO A 38 -10.03 -6.10 6.49
C PRO A 38 -9.47 -7.27 5.66
N PHE A 39 -9.73 -8.50 6.07
CA PHE A 39 -9.30 -9.68 5.33
C PHE A 39 -10.15 -9.91 4.07
N GLU A 40 -11.45 -9.66 4.15
CA GLU A 40 -12.35 -9.73 2.99
C GLU A 40 -11.97 -8.68 1.93
N HIS A 41 -11.63 -7.46 2.34
CA HIS A 41 -11.12 -6.44 1.41
C HIS A 41 -9.83 -6.86 0.70
N LEU A 42 -8.90 -7.52 1.40
CA LEU A 42 -7.68 -8.05 0.78
C LEU A 42 -7.99 -9.15 -0.25
N ILE A 43 -8.96 -10.02 0.05
CA ILE A 43 -9.41 -11.05 -0.88
C ILE A 43 -10.08 -10.40 -2.11
N ASP A 44 -10.93 -9.39 -1.91
CA ASP A 44 -11.56 -8.66 -3.00
C ASP A 44 -10.53 -7.97 -3.91
N ALA A 45 -9.47 -7.39 -3.34
CA ALA A 45 -8.34 -6.86 -4.12
C ALA A 45 -7.64 -7.95 -4.95
N PHE A 46 -7.43 -9.15 -4.40
CA PHE A 46 -6.84 -10.27 -5.15
C PHE A 46 -7.73 -10.77 -6.28
N GLU A 47 -9.05 -10.79 -6.07
CA GLU A 47 -10.02 -11.11 -7.13
C GLU A 47 -10.05 -10.05 -8.23
N GLN A 48 -10.05 -8.77 -7.85
CA GLN A 48 -9.93 -7.65 -8.79
C GLN A 48 -8.66 -7.76 -9.63
N ASP A 49 -7.53 -8.11 -9.00
CA ASP A 49 -6.27 -8.28 -9.71
C ASP A 49 -6.37 -9.32 -10.82
N GLN A 50 -7.21 -10.35 -10.73
CA GLN A 50 -7.35 -11.34 -11.81
C GLN A 50 -7.99 -10.76 -13.08
N ARG A 51 -8.69 -9.62 -12.99
CA ARG A 51 -9.53 -9.08 -14.07
C ARG A 51 -9.06 -7.69 -14.54
N ILE A 52 -8.54 -6.88 -13.63
CA ILE A 52 -8.15 -5.49 -13.88
C ILE A 52 -6.64 -5.40 -14.00
N THR A 53 -6.16 -4.95 -15.16
CA THR A 53 -4.74 -4.79 -15.47
C THR A 53 -4.32 -3.34 -15.67
N ARG A 54 -5.28 -2.42 -15.67
CA ARG A 54 -5.09 -0.98 -15.87
C ARG A 54 -6.18 -0.16 -15.20
N TYR A 55 -5.88 1.10 -14.91
CA TYR A 55 -6.78 2.06 -14.28
C TYR A 55 -6.94 3.29 -15.16
N ASP A 56 -8.16 3.79 -15.28
CA ASP A 56 -8.44 4.97 -16.11
C ASP A 56 -8.16 6.26 -15.34
N THR A 57 -8.49 6.29 -14.05
CA THR A 57 -8.39 7.49 -13.21
C THR A 57 -7.59 7.26 -11.93
N TRP A 58 -7.06 8.35 -11.36
CA TRP A 58 -6.46 8.35 -10.04
C TRP A 58 -7.40 7.77 -8.97
N ASP A 59 -8.68 8.13 -9.02
CA ASP A 59 -9.65 7.72 -8.01
C ASP A 59 -9.90 6.20 -8.07
N GLN A 60 -9.92 5.60 -9.25
CA GLN A 60 -10.01 4.14 -9.38
C GLN A 60 -8.78 3.43 -8.79
N LEU A 61 -7.58 4.00 -9.01
CA LEU A 61 -6.34 3.45 -8.47
C LEU A 61 -6.30 3.58 -6.93
N VAL A 62 -6.76 4.71 -6.39
CA VAL A 62 -6.86 4.91 -4.94
C VAL A 62 -7.93 4.02 -4.33
N ASP A 63 -9.09 3.86 -4.98
CA ASP A 63 -10.14 2.91 -4.56
C ASP A 63 -9.59 1.49 -4.45
N TYR A 64 -8.78 1.05 -5.41
CA TYR A 64 -8.08 -0.23 -5.30
C TYR A 64 -7.17 -0.31 -4.07
N CYS A 65 -6.45 0.77 -3.72
CA CYS A 65 -5.60 0.81 -2.52
C CYS A 65 -6.40 0.67 -1.22
N THR A 66 -7.67 1.14 -1.18
CA THR A 66 -8.56 0.97 -0.01
C THR A 66 -8.84 -0.49 0.32
N ARG A 67 -8.61 -1.38 -0.65
CA ARG A 67 -8.78 -2.83 -0.52
C ARG A 67 -7.46 -3.59 -0.51
N SER A 68 -6.47 -3.13 -1.28
CA SER A 68 -5.20 -3.84 -1.45
C SER A 68 -4.15 -3.50 -0.40
N ALA A 69 -4.26 -2.35 0.28
CA ALA A 69 -3.22 -1.83 1.15
C ALA A 69 -3.75 -1.33 2.50
N ASP A 70 -4.76 -0.47 2.51
CA ASP A 70 -5.32 0.13 3.71
C ASP A 70 -5.75 -0.89 4.79
N PRO A 71 -6.35 -2.05 4.42
CA PRO A 71 -6.71 -3.07 5.40
C PRO A 71 -5.52 -3.62 6.19
N VAL A 72 -4.31 -3.65 5.61
CA VAL A 72 -3.10 -4.08 6.31
C VAL A 72 -2.77 -3.13 7.46
N GLY A 73 -2.86 -1.82 7.22
CA GLY A 73 -2.67 -0.81 8.26
C GLY A 73 -3.68 -0.95 9.38
N ARG A 74 -4.96 -1.16 9.04
CA ARG A 74 -6.03 -1.41 10.03
C ARG A 74 -5.79 -2.66 10.87
N ILE A 75 -5.31 -3.75 10.26
CA ILE A 75 -4.92 -4.96 11.01
C ILE A 75 -3.78 -4.63 11.98
N VAL A 76 -2.74 -3.92 11.54
CA VAL A 76 -1.61 -3.53 12.40
C VAL A 76 -2.08 -2.66 13.58
N LEU A 77 -2.96 -1.69 13.33
CA LEU A 77 -3.55 -0.86 14.38
C LEU A 77 -4.38 -1.68 15.38
N ALA A 78 -5.19 -2.62 14.89
CA ALA A 78 -6.01 -3.49 15.72
C ALA A 78 -5.16 -4.43 16.60
N LEU A 79 -3.99 -4.88 16.13
CA LEU A 79 -3.03 -5.61 16.96
C LEU A 79 -2.53 -4.78 18.16
N GLY A 80 -2.49 -3.45 18.02
CA GLY A 80 -2.16 -2.50 19.09
C GLY A 80 -3.34 -2.06 19.94
N GLY A 81 -4.54 -2.62 19.72
CA GLY A 81 -5.76 -2.29 20.46
C GLY A 81 -6.54 -1.10 19.91
N HIS A 82 -6.27 -0.66 18.68
CA HIS A 82 -7.04 0.40 17.99
C HIS A 82 -7.94 -0.22 16.92
N ALA A 83 -9.25 -0.23 17.15
CA ALA A 83 -10.20 -0.89 16.24
C ALA A 83 -11.56 -0.18 16.14
N ASP A 84 -11.78 0.95 16.84
CA ASP A 84 -13.02 1.71 16.75
C ASP A 84 -12.95 2.73 15.60
N TRP A 85 -13.11 2.23 14.37
CA TRP A 85 -12.98 2.99 13.13
C TRP A 85 -14.02 4.09 12.94
N SER A 86 -15.17 3.99 13.63
CA SER A 86 -16.26 4.97 13.58
C SER A 86 -16.27 5.95 14.76
N GLY A 87 -15.43 5.72 15.77
CA GLY A 87 -15.39 6.52 16.98
C GLY A 87 -13.98 7.00 17.28
N ARG A 88 -13.42 6.55 18.41
CA ARG A 88 -12.20 7.11 18.99
C ARG A 88 -10.95 6.93 18.14
N ASP A 89 -10.90 5.91 17.27
CA ASP A 89 -9.73 5.58 16.46
C ASP A 89 -9.88 6.03 14.98
N ALA A 90 -10.95 6.74 14.62
CA ALA A 90 -11.24 7.17 13.25
C ALA A 90 -10.09 7.99 12.63
N ASP A 91 -9.50 8.90 13.40
CA ASP A 91 -8.35 9.70 12.94
C ASP A 91 -7.09 8.86 12.74
N LEU A 92 -6.86 7.85 13.58
CA LEU A 92 -5.73 6.91 13.42
C LEU A 92 -5.91 6.08 12.16
N ALA A 93 -7.12 5.59 11.89
CA ALA A 93 -7.47 4.88 10.67
C ALA A 93 -7.20 5.75 9.44
N ARG A 94 -7.69 7.00 9.44
CA ARG A 94 -7.47 7.94 8.32
C ARG A 94 -5.97 8.18 8.03
N MET A 95 -5.15 8.35 9.06
CA MET A 95 -3.70 8.51 8.88
C MET A 95 -3.01 7.22 8.43
N SER A 96 -3.48 6.06 8.91
CA SER A 96 -2.98 4.74 8.53
C SER A 96 -3.30 4.43 7.07
N ASP A 97 -4.56 4.61 6.66
CA ASP A 97 -5.05 4.43 5.29
C ASP A 97 -4.25 5.33 4.33
N ALA A 98 -4.09 6.62 4.67
CA ALA A 98 -3.25 7.52 3.86
C ALA A 98 -1.80 7.03 3.74
N THR A 99 -1.21 6.49 4.81
CA THR A 99 0.15 5.91 4.79
C THR A 99 0.21 4.66 3.91
N CYS A 100 -0.78 3.76 4.03
CA CYS A 100 -0.82 2.49 3.30
C CYS A 100 -1.05 2.71 1.80
N THR A 101 -2.01 3.56 1.45
CA THR A 101 -2.20 4.01 0.07
C THR A 101 -0.92 4.67 -0.47
N ALA A 102 -0.26 5.55 0.29
CA ALA A 102 0.99 6.17 -0.17
C ALA A 102 2.12 5.15 -0.40
N LEU A 103 2.25 4.15 0.47
CA LEU A 103 3.20 3.05 0.32
C LEU A 103 2.90 2.23 -0.95
N GLN A 104 1.63 1.91 -1.19
CA GLN A 104 1.20 1.13 -2.34
C GLN A 104 1.46 1.88 -3.67
N LEU A 105 1.08 3.16 -3.73
CA LEU A 105 1.36 4.02 -4.87
C LEU A 105 2.87 4.15 -5.12
N THR A 106 3.67 4.29 -4.04
CA THR A 106 5.13 4.34 -4.16
C THR A 106 5.69 3.07 -4.79
N ASN A 107 5.16 1.89 -4.43
CA ASN A 107 5.54 0.63 -5.07
C ASN A 107 5.21 0.66 -6.57
N PHE A 108 4.01 1.10 -6.96
CA PHE A 108 3.65 1.22 -8.38
C PHE A 108 4.58 2.14 -9.16
N TRP A 109 4.95 3.30 -8.61
CA TRP A 109 5.87 4.22 -9.28
C TRP A 109 7.27 3.65 -9.41
N GLN A 110 7.73 2.91 -8.39
CA GLN A 110 9.05 2.26 -8.41
C GLN A 110 9.12 1.10 -9.40
N ASP A 111 8.01 0.37 -9.61
CA ASP A 111 7.97 -0.90 -10.34
C ASP A 111 7.32 -0.83 -11.74
N VAL A 112 7.07 0.37 -12.29
CA VAL A 112 6.38 0.55 -13.60
C VAL A 112 6.84 -0.41 -14.69
N ARG A 113 8.15 -0.49 -14.99
CA ARG A 113 8.66 -1.39 -16.04
C ARG A 113 8.43 -2.86 -15.69
N ARG A 114 8.63 -3.21 -14.43
CA ARG A 114 8.53 -4.58 -13.92
C ARG A 114 7.09 -5.07 -13.98
N ASP A 115 6.15 -4.27 -13.50
CA ASP A 115 4.72 -4.59 -13.55
C ASP A 115 4.24 -4.74 -15.00
N LEU A 116 4.73 -3.88 -15.90
CA LEU A 116 4.42 -3.98 -17.33
C LEU A 116 4.98 -5.26 -17.96
N SER A 117 6.26 -5.59 -17.73
CA SER A 117 6.93 -6.69 -18.42
C SER A 117 6.67 -8.07 -17.81
N GLU A 118 6.62 -8.17 -16.48
CA GLU A 118 6.47 -9.45 -15.78
C GLU A 118 5.00 -9.80 -15.51
N ARG A 119 4.13 -8.80 -15.39
CA ARG A 119 2.73 -8.99 -14.96
C ARG A 119 1.70 -8.50 -15.97
N GLY A 120 2.11 -7.79 -17.01
CA GLY A 120 1.20 -7.19 -17.98
C GLY A 120 0.28 -6.12 -17.38
N ARG A 121 0.71 -5.44 -16.30
CA ARG A 121 -0.10 -4.45 -15.57
C ARG A 121 0.45 -3.05 -15.72
N VAL A 122 -0.45 -2.07 -15.72
CA VAL A 122 -0.11 -0.64 -15.69
C VAL A 122 -0.94 0.05 -14.62
N TYR A 123 -0.26 0.51 -13.57
CA TYR A 123 -0.87 1.26 -12.48
C TYR A 123 -0.79 2.78 -12.69
N LEU A 124 -0.26 3.25 -13.83
CA LEU A 124 -0.33 4.67 -14.21
C LEU A 124 -1.75 4.97 -14.72
N PRO A 125 -2.52 5.86 -14.07
CA PRO A 125 -3.86 6.20 -14.53
C PRO A 125 -3.84 6.85 -15.92
N ALA A 126 -4.68 6.35 -16.83
CA ALA A 126 -4.65 6.74 -18.23
C ALA A 126 -5.04 8.22 -18.45
N GLN A 127 -6.02 8.75 -17.71
CA GLN A 127 -6.47 10.14 -17.87
C GLN A 127 -5.45 11.15 -17.37
N GLU A 128 -4.72 10.83 -16.30
CA GLU A 128 -3.69 11.70 -15.73
C GLU A 128 -2.39 11.68 -16.55
N THR A 129 -2.06 10.54 -17.15
CA THR A 129 -0.76 10.33 -17.79
C THR A 129 -0.79 10.33 -19.31
N SER A 130 -1.93 9.99 -19.91
CA SER A 130 -2.06 9.65 -21.34
C SER A 130 -1.06 8.55 -21.77
N LEU A 131 -0.63 7.69 -20.84
CA LEU A 131 0.29 6.59 -21.10
C LEU A 131 -0.47 5.27 -21.09
N ASP A 132 -0.57 4.63 -22.25
CA ASP A 132 -1.09 3.29 -22.37
C ASP A 132 0.05 2.23 -22.32
N PRO A 133 -0.28 0.93 -22.15
CA PRO A 133 0.73 -0.11 -22.08
C PRO A 133 1.63 -0.19 -23.32
N ASP A 134 1.11 0.06 -24.52
CA ASP A 134 1.88 -0.05 -25.76
C ASP A 134 2.88 1.09 -25.92
N THR A 135 2.48 2.31 -25.55
CA THR A 135 3.36 3.48 -25.44
C THR A 135 4.49 3.20 -24.46
N LEU A 136 4.17 2.68 -23.26
CA LEU A 136 5.18 2.35 -22.26
C LEU A 136 6.16 1.28 -22.76
N ARG A 137 5.67 0.23 -23.45
CA ARG A 137 6.55 -0.80 -24.06
C ARG A 137 7.46 -0.19 -25.12
N ALA A 138 6.92 0.60 -26.03
CA ALA A 138 7.68 1.25 -27.08
C ALA A 138 8.74 2.23 -26.52
N TRP A 139 8.45 2.87 -25.38
CA TRP A 139 9.36 3.82 -24.74
C TRP A 139 10.42 3.13 -23.86
N ALA A 140 10.14 1.93 -23.33
CA ALA A 140 11.07 1.20 -22.47
C ALA A 140 12.42 0.91 -23.16
N ASP A 141 12.40 0.72 -24.48
CA ASP A 141 13.60 0.46 -25.30
C ASP A 141 14.23 1.74 -25.90
N ARG A 142 13.77 2.92 -25.46
CA ARG A 142 14.31 4.23 -25.89
C ARG A 142 14.86 5.04 -24.71
N PRO A 143 15.81 4.51 -23.92
CA PRO A 143 16.29 5.15 -22.68
C PRO A 143 16.98 6.50 -22.91
N ASP A 144 17.55 6.71 -24.10
CA ASP A 144 18.36 7.89 -24.45
C ASP A 144 17.60 8.96 -25.23
N ASP A 145 16.31 8.74 -25.55
CA ASP A 145 15.49 9.71 -26.28
C ASP A 145 14.99 10.83 -25.35
N PRO A 146 15.43 12.09 -25.52
CA PRO A 146 15.05 13.16 -24.61
C PRO A 146 13.55 13.49 -24.62
N ALA A 147 12.88 13.38 -25.77
CA ALA A 147 11.46 13.70 -25.89
C ALA A 147 10.61 12.68 -25.13
N VAL A 148 10.94 11.39 -25.28
CA VAL A 148 10.31 10.28 -24.55
C VAL A 148 10.52 10.43 -23.03
N ARG A 149 11.76 10.70 -22.61
CA ARG A 149 12.08 10.90 -21.19
C ARG A 149 11.31 12.05 -20.57
N VAL A 150 11.29 13.21 -21.24
CA VAL A 150 10.59 14.40 -20.75
C VAL A 150 9.09 14.14 -20.65
N ALA A 151 8.49 13.49 -21.65
CA ALA A 151 7.07 13.16 -21.64
C ALA A 151 6.71 12.22 -20.48
N TYR A 152 7.45 11.13 -20.30
CA TYR A 152 7.24 10.18 -19.20
C TYR A 152 7.38 10.84 -17.82
N ILE A 153 8.45 11.61 -17.61
CA ILE A 153 8.73 12.29 -16.35
C ILE A 153 7.63 13.31 -16.03
N ARG A 154 7.14 14.04 -17.04
CA ARG A 154 6.06 15.01 -16.88
C ARG A 154 4.74 14.32 -16.48
N ALA A 155 4.48 13.13 -17.03
CA ALA A 155 3.30 12.35 -16.69
C ALA A 155 3.36 11.77 -15.27
N LEU A 156 4.51 11.23 -14.83
CA LEU A 156 4.62 10.57 -13.52
C LEU A 156 4.72 11.57 -12.35
N ARG A 157 5.34 12.73 -12.55
CA ARG A 157 5.63 13.68 -11.46
C ARG A 157 4.40 14.17 -10.68
N PRO A 158 3.27 14.52 -11.29
CA PRO A 158 2.06 14.87 -10.55
C PRO A 158 1.54 13.76 -9.64
N LEU A 159 1.69 12.49 -10.05
CA LEU A 159 1.28 11.32 -9.26
C LEU A 159 2.17 11.13 -8.02
N VAL A 160 3.48 11.33 -8.19
CA VAL A 160 4.46 11.33 -7.10
C VAL A 160 4.15 12.45 -6.09
N GLU A 161 3.79 13.65 -6.55
CA GLU A 161 3.42 14.76 -5.68
C GLU A 161 2.13 14.47 -4.88
N ARG A 162 1.09 13.92 -5.52
CA ARG A 162 -0.12 13.47 -4.83
C ARG A 162 0.19 12.40 -3.77
N THR A 163 1.11 11.48 -4.08
CA THR A 163 1.58 10.44 -3.15
C THR A 163 2.32 11.05 -1.95
N ARG A 164 3.12 12.10 -2.16
CA ARG A 164 3.80 12.84 -1.10
C ARG A 164 2.81 13.51 -0.13
N ALA A 165 1.70 14.06 -0.64
CA ALA A 165 0.65 14.63 0.18
C ALA A 165 0.00 13.58 1.10
N LEU A 166 -0.18 12.35 0.64
CA LEU A 166 -0.70 11.25 1.45
C LEU A 166 0.26 10.85 2.59
N PHE A 167 1.56 10.79 2.32
CA PHE A 167 2.55 10.60 3.39
C PHE A 167 2.51 11.73 4.42
N ALA A 168 2.31 12.98 3.99
CA ALA A 168 2.18 14.11 4.91
C ALA A 168 0.96 13.96 5.83
N VAL A 169 -0.15 13.44 5.31
CA VAL A 169 -1.34 13.10 6.11
C VAL A 169 -1.03 12.01 7.15
N GLY A 170 -0.31 10.97 6.75
CA GLY A 170 0.04 9.85 7.62
C GLY A 170 1.13 10.12 8.66
N ARG A 171 1.98 11.13 8.42
CA ARG A 171 3.17 11.43 9.22
C ARG A 171 2.94 11.60 10.74
N PRO A 172 1.82 12.16 11.23
CA PRO A 172 1.56 12.26 12.67
C PRO A 172 1.28 10.91 13.36
N LEU A 173 0.87 9.87 12.61
CA LEU A 173 0.36 8.61 13.17
C LEU A 173 1.29 7.97 14.21
N PRO A 174 2.60 7.79 13.99
CA PRO A 174 3.46 7.12 14.97
C PRO A 174 3.48 7.81 16.33
N ARG A 175 3.32 9.14 16.36
CA ARG A 175 3.26 9.88 17.63
C ARG A 175 1.90 9.72 18.32
N ALA A 176 0.83 9.60 17.54
CA ALA A 176 -0.53 9.47 18.07
C ALA A 176 -0.80 8.08 18.68
N LEU A 177 -0.07 7.04 18.27
CA LEU A 177 -0.29 5.67 18.78
C LEU A 177 0.15 5.45 20.22
N ALA A 178 1.13 6.20 20.75
CA ALA A 178 1.66 6.09 22.12
C ALA A 178 1.92 4.64 22.64
N THR A 179 2.13 3.69 21.73
CA THR A 179 2.27 2.26 22.01
C THR A 179 3.62 1.74 21.50
N ASP A 180 3.91 0.46 21.78
CA ASP A 180 5.08 -0.22 21.23
C ASP A 180 5.04 -0.42 19.70
N LEU A 181 3.88 -0.16 19.06
CA LEU A 181 3.74 -0.10 17.61
C LEU A 181 4.35 1.15 16.98
N SER A 182 4.47 2.26 17.71
CA SER A 182 4.94 3.55 17.17
C SER A 182 6.23 3.44 16.35
N PRO A 183 7.31 2.77 16.81
CA PRO A 183 8.53 2.62 16.02
C PRO A 183 8.35 1.83 14.73
N VAL A 184 7.50 0.81 14.75
CA VAL A 184 7.25 -0.06 13.61
C VAL A 184 6.48 0.72 12.55
N VAL A 185 5.39 1.39 12.94
CA VAL A 185 4.57 2.22 12.05
C VAL A 185 5.39 3.37 11.47
N TRP A 186 6.24 4.02 12.28
CA TRP A 186 7.17 5.03 11.78
C TRP A 186 8.14 4.47 10.74
N LEU A 187 8.70 3.28 10.97
CA LEU A 187 9.66 2.66 10.06
C LEU A 187 9.04 2.39 8.68
N PHE A 188 7.79 1.94 8.62
CA PHE A 188 7.07 1.75 7.36
C PHE A 188 6.88 3.09 6.62
N GLY A 189 6.31 4.10 7.28
CA GLY A 189 6.11 5.42 6.66
C GLY A 189 7.41 6.07 6.20
N ALA A 190 8.44 6.10 7.05
CA ALA A 190 9.74 6.68 6.72
C ALA A 190 10.49 5.90 5.63
N GLY A 191 10.33 4.57 5.60
CA GLY A 191 10.83 3.71 4.54
C GLY A 191 10.20 4.04 3.19
N GLY A 192 8.87 4.13 3.15
CA GLY A 192 8.09 4.54 1.99
C GLY A 192 8.49 5.91 1.46
N GLU A 193 8.48 6.93 2.32
CA GLU A 193 8.92 8.29 1.97
C GLU A 193 10.35 8.31 1.42
N SER A 194 11.24 7.47 1.94
CA SER A 194 12.61 7.36 1.45
C SER A 194 12.66 6.74 0.03
N VAL A 195 11.81 5.77 -0.28
CA VAL A 195 11.68 5.23 -1.64
C VAL A 195 11.10 6.28 -2.59
N LEU A 196 10.05 6.98 -2.19
CA LEU A 196 9.45 8.06 -3.00
C LEU A 196 10.47 9.17 -3.27
N THR A 197 11.27 9.54 -2.27
CA THR A 197 12.39 10.47 -2.45
C THR A 197 13.44 9.92 -3.42
N ALA A 198 13.68 8.62 -3.45
CA ALA A 198 14.59 8.00 -4.41
C ALA A 198 14.02 8.03 -5.84
N VAL A 199 12.70 7.85 -6.01
CA VAL A 199 11.99 8.06 -7.30
C VAL A 199 12.21 9.49 -7.80
N GLU A 200 12.07 10.50 -6.94
CA GLU A 200 12.28 11.90 -7.33
C GLU A 200 13.74 12.21 -7.67
N ARG A 201 14.70 11.65 -6.93
CA ARG A 201 16.14 11.88 -7.16
C ARG A 201 16.62 11.39 -8.52
N ILE A 202 16.02 10.32 -9.04
CA ILE A 202 16.27 9.86 -10.41
C ILE A 202 15.44 10.62 -11.45
N GLY A 203 14.78 11.71 -11.05
CA GLY A 203 13.95 12.54 -11.91
C GLY A 203 12.61 11.92 -12.28
N CYS A 204 12.10 10.94 -11.52
CA CYS A 204 10.93 10.12 -11.89
C CYS A 204 11.14 9.28 -13.15
N ALA A 205 12.38 8.91 -13.49
CA ALA A 205 12.70 8.10 -14.68
C ALA A 205 12.53 6.58 -14.45
N THR A 206 11.45 6.17 -13.76
CA THR A 206 11.28 4.80 -13.25
C THR A 206 10.96 3.75 -14.30
N LEU A 207 10.59 4.16 -15.53
CA LEU A 207 10.49 3.25 -16.67
C LEU A 207 11.85 2.63 -17.04
N TRP A 208 12.96 3.32 -16.80
CA TRP A 208 14.30 2.82 -17.15
C TRP A 208 15.15 2.46 -15.94
N THR A 209 14.94 3.15 -14.82
CA THR A 209 15.75 2.96 -13.62
C THR A 209 14.84 2.68 -12.43
N ARG A 210 14.89 1.45 -11.90
CA ARG A 210 14.23 1.13 -10.63
C ARG A 210 15.04 1.71 -9.46
N PRO A 211 14.52 2.69 -8.70
CA PRO A 211 15.23 3.20 -7.54
C PRO A 211 15.32 2.10 -6.48
N VAL A 212 16.39 2.07 -5.69
CA VAL A 212 16.53 1.14 -4.56
C VAL A 212 17.16 1.87 -3.39
N LEU A 213 16.65 1.60 -2.18
CA LEU A 213 17.29 2.10 -0.98
C LEU A 213 18.56 1.29 -0.69
N PRO A 214 19.73 1.97 -0.55
CA PRO A 214 20.96 1.28 -0.21
C PRO A 214 20.87 0.70 1.21
N LYS A 215 21.60 -0.40 1.46
CA LYS A 215 21.55 -1.14 2.74
C LYS A 215 21.84 -0.24 3.95
N TRP A 216 22.78 0.69 3.83
CA TRP A 216 23.11 1.62 4.92
C TRP A 216 21.93 2.54 5.29
N ARG A 217 21.12 2.97 4.31
CA ARG A 217 19.96 3.83 4.56
C ARG A 217 18.86 3.05 5.27
N LYS A 218 18.65 1.79 4.88
CA LYS A 218 17.74 0.87 5.58
C LYS A 218 18.20 0.64 7.02
N ALA A 219 19.50 0.39 7.24
CA ALA A 219 20.07 0.22 8.58
C ALA A 219 19.92 1.48 9.44
N ALA A 220 20.14 2.67 8.87
CA ALA A 220 19.96 3.94 9.56
C ALA A 220 18.49 4.18 9.98
N LEU A 221 17.53 3.82 9.13
CA LEU A 221 16.11 3.87 9.45
C LEU A 221 15.77 2.93 10.61
N VAL A 222 16.21 1.66 10.54
CA VAL A 222 15.99 0.68 11.62
C VAL A 222 16.62 1.16 12.94
N LEU A 223 17.85 1.64 12.90
CA LEU A 223 18.53 2.18 14.08
C LEU A 223 17.76 3.36 14.68
N THR A 224 17.25 4.26 13.83
CA THR A 224 16.46 5.41 14.27
C THR A 224 15.16 4.96 14.93
N ALA A 225 14.45 3.96 14.36
CA ALA A 225 13.25 3.39 14.97
C ALA A 225 13.56 2.78 16.36
N ILE A 226 14.66 2.02 16.48
CA ILE A 226 15.09 1.41 17.75
C ILE A 226 15.43 2.48 18.80
N LEU A 227 16.18 3.52 18.42
CA LEU A 227 16.55 4.61 19.34
C LEU A 227 15.35 5.49 19.74
N ALA A 228 14.42 5.72 18.81
CA ALA A 228 13.20 6.48 19.04
C ALA A 228 12.17 5.74 19.89
N ARG A 229 12.24 4.40 19.99
CA ARG A 229 11.39 3.61 20.90
C ARG A 229 11.39 4.16 22.32
N ARG A 230 12.56 4.56 22.84
CA ARG A 230 12.70 5.16 24.19
C ARG A 230 12.00 6.52 24.33
N ARG A 231 11.79 7.24 23.23
CA ARG A 231 11.16 8.58 23.21
C ARG A 231 9.64 8.49 23.08
N TRP A 232 9.12 7.46 22.40
CA TRP A 232 7.67 7.26 22.24
C TRP A 232 7.04 6.51 23.40
N SER A 233 7.77 5.60 24.06
CA SER A 233 7.31 4.94 25.30
C SER A 233 7.32 5.86 26.54
N ALA A 234 7.73 7.12 26.40
CA ALA A 234 7.82 8.11 27.47
C ALA A 234 6.80 9.25 27.34
N ALA A 235 5.91 9.19 26.34
CA ALA A 235 4.78 10.10 26.25
C ALA A 235 3.67 9.62 27.22
N PRO A 236 3.20 10.49 28.14
CA PRO A 236 2.20 10.14 29.15
C PRO A 236 0.83 9.81 28.56
#